data_AF-A0A5B8YK54-F1
#
_entry.id   AF-A0A5B8YK54-F1
#
_cell.length_a   1.000
_cell.length_b   1.000
_cell.length_c   1.000
_cell.angle_alpha   90.00
_cell.angle_beta   90.00
_cell.angle_gamma   90.00
#
_symmetry.space_group_name_H-M   'P 1'
#
loop_
_entity.id
_entity.type
_entity.pdbx_description
1 polymer ?
#
loop_
_entity_poly.entity_id
_entity_poly.type
_entity_poly.pdbx_seq_one_letter_code
_entity_poly.pdbx_strand_id
1 'polypeptide(L)' 'MNKFLWVFLALIWIAALIVLIIALTENGSNDVFADYKFIIGIGFIAITGFLRILYKRSKVGN' A
#
# COMPACT_ATOMS: atom_id res chain seq x y z
N MET A 1 -15.05 15.51 -1.84
CA MET A 1 -13.80 14.96 -2.40
C MET A 1 -14.13 14.35 -3.76
N ASN A 2 -13.52 14.83 -4.85
CA ASN A 2 -13.82 14.37 -6.20
C ASN A 2 -13.64 12.84 -6.28
N LYS A 3 -14.62 12.12 -6.85
CA LYS A 3 -14.60 10.65 -7.02
C LYS A 3 -13.28 10.15 -7.64
N PHE A 4 -12.65 11.00 -8.45
CA PHE A 4 -11.34 10.80 -9.05
C PHE A 4 -10.21 10.53 -8.04
N LEU A 5 -10.20 11.25 -6.90
CA LEU A 5 -9.18 11.05 -5.86
C LEU A 5 -9.27 9.68 -5.22
N TRP A 6 -10.48 9.14 -5.04
CA TRP A 6 -10.70 7.80 -4.49
C TRP A 6 -10.21 6.71 -5.44
N VAL A 7 -10.48 6.87 -6.73
CA VAL A 7 -10.01 5.95 -7.77
C VAL A 7 -8.48 5.97 -7.84
N PHE A 8 -7.87 7.16 -7.83
CA PHE A 8 -6.42 7.31 -7.84
C PHE A 8 -5.77 6.70 -6.60
N LEU A 9 -6.37 6.92 -5.43
CA LEU A 9 -5.90 6.36 -4.17
C LEU A 9 -5.99 4.83 -4.14
N ALA A 10 -7.06 4.25 -4.69
CA ALA A 10 -7.19 2.80 -4.86
C ALA A 10 -6.13 2.23 -5.81
N LEU A 11 -5.82 2.95 -6.91
CA LEU A 11 -4.80 2.57 -7.88
C LEU A 11 -3.40 2.53 -7.27
N ILE A 12 -3.05 3.57 -6.49
CA ILE A 12 -1.79 3.62 -5.72
C ILE A 12 -1.71 2.45 -4.75
N TRP A 13 -2.81 2.14 -4.07
CA TRP A 13 -2.86 1.06 -3.10
C TRP A 13 -2.65 -0.32 -3.76
N ILE A 14 -3.26 -0.55 -4.91
CA ILE A 14 -3.07 -1.77 -5.71
C ILE A 14 -1.62 -1.91 -6.18
N ALA A 15 -1.00 -0.83 -6.66
CA ALA A 15 0.40 -0.84 -7.06
C ALA A 15 1.33 -1.18 -5.88
N ALA A 16 1.08 -0.62 -4.70
CA ALA A 16 1.83 -0.95 -3.48
C ALA A 16 1.67 -2.43 -3.08
N LEU A 17 0.48 -3.02 -3.29
CA LEU A 17 0.21 -4.43 -3.06
C LEU A 17 1.03 -5.34 -3.98
N ILE A 18 1.14 -4.97 -5.26
CA ILE A 18 1.94 -5.71 -6.24
C ILE A 18 3.41 -5.68 -5.83
N VAL A 19 3.94 -4.52 -5.44
CA VAL A 19 5.33 -4.38 -4.95
C VAL A 19 5.55 -5.23 -3.70
N LEU A 20 4.58 -5.27 -2.78
CA LEU A 20 4.65 -6.12 -1.59
C LEU A 20 4.69 -7.61 -1.97
N ILE A 21 3.82 -8.05 -2.88
CA ILE A 21 3.79 -9.44 -3.35
C ILE A 21 5.12 -9.81 -4.00
N ILE A 22 5.68 -8.94 -4.86
CA ILE A 22 6.98 -9.15 -5.49
C ILE A 22 8.08 -9.22 -4.43
N ALA A 23 8.08 -8.30 -3.45
CA ALA A 23 9.06 -8.30 -2.38
C ALA A 23 8.97 -9.56 -1.49
N LEU A 24 7.77 -10.10 -1.25
CA LEU A 24 7.60 -11.35 -0.48
C LEU A 24 7.85 -12.61 -1.30
N THR A 25 7.62 -12.55 -2.62
CA THR A 25 7.83 -13.66 -3.53
C THR A 25 9.33 -13.80 -3.76
N GLU A 26 9.98 -14.58 -2.90
CA GLU A 26 11.41 -14.82 -2.95
C GLU A 26 11.76 -15.58 -4.24
N ASN A 27 12.41 -14.88 -5.17
CA ASN A 27 12.93 -15.46 -6.39
C ASN A 27 14.46 -15.50 -6.28
N GLY A 28 14.93 -16.48 -5.50
CA GLY A 28 16.32 -16.97 -5.41
C GLY A 28 17.48 -16.03 -5.75
N SER A 29 18.32 -15.77 -4.74
CA SER A 29 19.69 -15.21 -4.78
C SER A 29 19.94 -13.84 -5.45
N ASN A 30 18.97 -13.23 -6.13
CA ASN A 30 19.10 -11.91 -6.77
C ASN A 30 17.98 -10.91 -6.40
N ASP A 31 17.34 -11.13 -5.26
CA ASP A 31 16.27 -10.26 -4.78
C ASP A 31 16.83 -8.96 -4.19
N VAL A 32 16.83 -7.89 -5.00
CA VAL A 32 17.12 -6.51 -4.58
C VAL A 32 16.22 -6.07 -3.42
N PHE A 33 15.04 -6.69 -3.31
CA PHE A 33 14.07 -6.41 -2.26
C PHE A 33 14.27 -7.25 -0.98
N ALA A 34 15.20 -8.21 -0.95
CA ALA A 34 15.40 -9.12 0.18
C ALA A 34 15.73 -8.41 1.50
N ASP A 35 16.65 -7.46 1.47
CA ASP A 35 17.02 -6.68 2.64
C ASP A 35 15.93 -5.67 3.04
N TYR A 36 15.08 -5.29 2.09
CA TYR A 36 14.04 -4.28 2.29
C TYR A 36 12.64 -4.87 2.51
N LYS A 37 12.45 -6.20 2.46
CA LYS A 37 11.14 -6.87 2.61
C LYS A 37 10.41 -6.38 3.86
N PHE A 38 11.13 -6.24 4.97
CA PHE A 38 10.58 -5.79 6.25
C PHE A 38 10.12 -4.33 6.20
N ILE A 39 10.93 -3.45 5.61
CA ILE A 39 10.62 -2.02 5.46
C ILE A 39 9.45 -1.81 4.50
N ILE A 40 9.40 -2.57 3.40
CA ILE A 40 8.31 -2.54 2.42
C ILE A 40 7.00 -3.02 3.05
N GLY A 41 7.05 -4.08 3.86
CA GLY A 41 5.91 -4.56 4.65
C GLY A 41 5.38 -3.50 5.62
N ILE A 42 6.27 -2.88 6.40
CA ILE A 42 5.89 -1.79 7.32
C ILE A 42 5.32 -0.60 6.56
N GLY A 43 5.92 -0.21 5.44
CA GLY A 43 5.43 0.86 4.59
C GLY A 43 4.01 0.58 4.08
N PHE A 44 3.75 -0.66 3.64
CA PHE A 44 2.41 -1.07 3.22
C PHE A 44 1.39 -1.03 4.36
N ILE A 45 1.77 -1.47 5.56
CA ILE A 45 0.92 -1.41 6.77
C ILE A 45 0.60 0.05 7.15
N ALA A 46 1.58 0.94 7.06
CA ALA A 46 1.38 2.37 7.33
C ALA A 46 0.42 3.01 6.31
N ILE A 47 0.58 2.71 5.01
CA ILE A 47 -0.29 3.20 3.94
C ILE A 47 -1.73 2.68 4.12
N THR A 48 -1.91 1.39 4.42
CA THR A 48 -3.24 0.81 4.70
C THR A 48 -3.89 1.45 5.92
N GLY A 49 -3.13 1.63 7.01
CA GLY A 49 -3.60 2.30 8.23
C GLY A 49 -4.05 3.73 7.94
N PHE A 50 -3.27 4.49 7.18
CA PHE A 50 -3.61 5.85 6.77
C PHE A 50 -4.86 5.90 5.88
N LEU A 51 -4.98 4.98 4.91
CA LEU A 51 -6.19 4.85 4.08
C LEU A 51 -7.43 4.63 4.93
N ARG A 52 -7.32 3.79 5.95
CA ARG A 52 -8.43 3.47 6.87
C ARG A 52 -8.86 4.70 7.67
N ILE A 53 -7.92 5.52 8.10
CA ILE A 53 -8.19 6.78 8.80
C ILE A 53 -8.90 7.76 7.85
N LEU A 54 -8.38 7.94 6.64
CA LEU A 54 -8.99 8.81 5.63
C LEU A 54 -10.42 8.37 5.26
N TYR A 55 -10.63 7.06 5.10
CA TYR A 55 -11.96 6.49 4.85
C TYR A 55 -12.93 6.72 6.00
N LYS A 56 -12.51 6.46 7.24
CA LYS A 56 -13.32 6.76 8.42
C LYS A 56 -13.65 8.25 8.51
N ARG A 57 -12.67 9.14 8.29
CA ARG A 57 -12.87 10.59 8.33
C ARG A 57 -13.83 11.07 7.25
N SER A 58 -13.73 10.52 6.04
CA SER A 58 -14.68 10.83 4.96
C SER A 58 -16.10 10.35 5.23
N LYS A 59 -16.27 9.29 6.04
CA LYS A 59 -17.58 8.75 6.40
C LYS A 59 -18.19 9.44 7.63
N VAL A 60 -17.35 9.93 8.55
CA VAL A 60 -17.77 10.65 9.77
C VAL A 60 -18.16 12.10 9.49
N GLY A 61 -17.69 12.69 8.38
CA GLY A 61 -18.04 14.06 7.97
C GLY A 61 -19.29 14.18 7.08
N ASN A 62 -20.13 13.14 7.00
CA ASN A 62 -21.34 13.09 6.16
C ASN A 62 -22.54 12.70 7.02
#